data_AF-A0A7C2A4V6-F1
#
_entry.id   AF-A0A7C2A4V6-F1
#
_cell.length_a   1.000
_cell.length_b   1.000
_cell.length_c   1.000
_cell.angle_alpha   90.00
_cell.angle_beta   90.00
_cell.angle_gamma   90.00
#
_symmetry.space_group_name_H-M   'P 1'
#
loop_
_entity.id
_entity.type
_entity.pdbx_description
1 polymer ?
#
loop_
_entity_poly.entity_id
_entity_poly.type
_entity_poly.pdbx_seq_one_letter_code
_entity_poly.pdbx_strand_id
1 'polypeptide(L)'
;MAEEKKGALVNYGKFAHRALHNYVQPILKYFEDLSPYLRKADLSLNIGAYVSAMLLSTFIVFVSVFGVLVFFYPILSTFSIFENVSYFMFTAIASLLSMFVTFFAFWLYPSFKTSERKRKIEEGLPAAVDTMATIAGTGVPPAVIFWSLVEYRRHGEISREAEKILNDLELFGLDLVAALQRAA
;
A
#
# COMPACT_ATOMS: atom_id res chain seq x y z
N MET A 1 -8.83 -2.07 13.17
CA MET A 1 -7.73 -2.97 12.71
C MET A 1 -7.07 -2.55 11.39
N ALA A 2 -7.77 -1.96 10.41
CA ALA A 2 -7.13 -1.52 9.15
C ALA A 2 -6.30 -0.23 9.29
N GLU A 3 -6.69 0.70 10.15
CA GLU A 3 -5.95 1.96 10.39
C GLU A 3 -4.65 1.77 11.18
N GLU A 4 -4.64 0.85 12.14
CA GLU A 4 -3.45 0.53 12.94
C GLU A 4 -2.33 -0.09 12.09
N LYS A 5 -2.68 -0.95 11.13
CA LYS A 5 -1.75 -1.49 10.13
C LYS A 5 -1.24 -0.42 9.14
N LYS A 6 -2.05 0.60 8.83
CA LYS A 6 -1.60 1.75 8.02
C LYS A 6 -0.55 2.57 8.79
N GLY A 7 -0.74 2.81 10.08
CA GLY A 7 0.21 3.54 10.92
C GLY A 7 1.58 2.88 11.05
N ALA A 8 1.61 1.55 11.21
CA ALA A 8 2.87 0.79 11.31
C ALA A 8 3.70 0.86 10.02
N LEU A 9 3.06 0.71 8.85
CA LEU A 9 3.74 0.84 7.55
C LEU A 9 4.21 2.28 7.30
N VAL A 10 3.46 3.28 7.75
CA VAL A 10 3.82 4.70 7.63
C VAL A 10 5.05 5.02 8.49
N ASN A 11 5.08 4.55 9.74
CA ASN A 11 6.20 4.76 10.65
C ASN A 11 7.46 4.02 10.18
N TYR A 12 7.31 2.78 9.70
CA TYR A 12 8.40 2.02 9.12
C TYR A 12 8.94 2.68 7.84
N GLY A 13 8.07 3.16 6.96
CA GLY A 13 8.48 3.88 5.74
C GLY A 13 9.20 5.20 6.03
N LYS A 14 8.77 5.95 7.04
CA LYS A 14 9.47 7.17 7.49
C LYS A 14 10.85 6.88 8.07
N PHE A 15 10.96 5.82 8.87
CA PHE A 15 12.25 5.35 9.41
C PHE A 15 13.19 4.89 8.28
N ALA A 16 12.66 4.12 7.34
CA ALA A 16 13.39 3.64 6.17
C ALA A 16 13.90 4.79 5.30
N HIS A 17 13.05 5.78 5.04
CA HIS A 17 13.42 6.96 4.26
C HIS A 17 14.53 7.78 4.95
N ARG A 18 14.51 7.87 6.29
CA ARG A 18 15.56 8.56 7.04
C ARG A 18 16.90 7.82 6.95
N ALA A 19 16.88 6.48 6.91
CA ALA A 19 18.09 5.65 6.82
C ALA A 19 18.68 5.58 5.39
N LEU A 20 17.84 5.59 4.35
CA LEU A 20 18.24 5.33 2.96
C LEU A 20 18.07 6.53 2.01
N HIS A 21 17.81 7.72 2.54
CA HIS A 21 17.59 8.95 1.78
C HIS A 21 18.61 9.15 0.63
N ASN A 22 19.90 8.93 0.88
CA ASN A 22 20.98 9.16 -0.08
C ASN A 22 21.04 8.13 -1.23
N TYR A 23 20.53 6.91 -1.02
CA TYR A 23 20.57 5.83 -2.03
C TYR A 23 19.29 5.77 -2.87
N VAL A 24 18.17 6.26 -2.33
CA VAL A 24 16.85 6.16 -2.96
C VAL A 24 16.60 7.31 -3.95
N GLN A 25 17.17 8.50 -3.68
CA GLN A 25 17.08 9.69 -4.55
C GLN A 25 17.35 9.43 -6.05
N PRO A 26 18.42 8.74 -6.47
CA PRO A 26 18.69 8.48 -7.89
C PRO A 26 17.78 7.41 -8.52
N ILE A 27 17.24 6.47 -7.73
CA ILE A 27 16.42 5.35 -8.21
C ILE A 27 14.94 5.73 -8.31
N LEU A 28 14.51 6.79 -7.61
CA LEU A 28 13.13 7.28 -7.62
C LEU A 28 12.56 7.53 -9.03
N LYS A 29 13.38 7.97 -9.98
CA LYS A 29 12.97 8.21 -11.38
C LYS A 29 12.47 6.95 -12.09
N TYR A 30 12.94 5.76 -11.70
CA TYR A 30 12.49 4.49 -12.29
C TYR A 30 11.18 3.97 -11.69
N PHE A 31 10.76 4.50 -10.53
CA PHE A 31 9.54 4.11 -9.83
C PHE A 31 8.47 5.20 -9.87
N GLU A 32 8.63 6.21 -10.73
CA GLU A 32 7.66 7.29 -10.90
C GLU A 32 6.30 6.76 -11.40
N ASP A 33 6.32 5.66 -12.17
CA ASP A 33 5.15 4.91 -12.63
C ASP A 33 4.36 4.24 -11.48
N LEU A 34 4.94 4.07 -10.28
CA LEU A 34 4.23 3.56 -9.10
C LEU A 34 3.48 4.64 -8.33
N SER A 35 3.79 5.92 -8.59
CA SER A 35 3.14 7.06 -7.94
C SER A 35 1.61 7.08 -8.08
N PRO A 36 1.01 6.78 -9.25
CA PRO A 36 -0.43 6.86 -9.42
C PRO A 36 -1.12 5.73 -8.65
N TYR A 37 -0.51 4.55 -8.59
CA TYR A 37 -1.04 3.39 -7.88
C TYR A 37 -0.99 3.59 -6.37
N LEU A 38 0.10 4.13 -5.83
CA LEU A 38 0.20 4.44 -4.39
C LEU A 38 -0.82 5.51 -3.97
N ARG A 39 -1.03 6.53 -4.81
CA ARG A 39 -2.03 7.58 -4.58
C ARG A 39 -3.46 7.03 -4.66
N LYS A 40 -3.76 6.19 -5.65
CA LYS A 40 -5.06 5.49 -5.77
C LYS A 40 -5.31 4.48 -4.64
N ALA A 41 -4.25 3.89 -4.08
CA ALA A 41 -4.31 2.96 -2.94
C ALA A 41 -4.59 3.64 -1.59
N ASP A 42 -4.67 4.98 -1.54
CA ASP A 42 -4.88 5.75 -0.30
C ASP A 42 -3.82 5.40 0.77
N LEU A 43 -2.58 5.23 0.32
CA LEU A 43 -1.41 5.11 1.17
C LEU A 43 -0.84 6.51 1.37
N SER A 44 -0.87 7.02 2.61
CA SER A 44 -0.30 8.32 3.00
C SER A 44 1.24 8.35 3.03
N LEU A 45 1.88 7.51 2.21
CA LEU A 45 3.32 7.32 2.15
C LEU A 45 3.88 8.00 0.89
N ASN A 46 4.91 8.81 1.08
CA ASN A 46 5.70 9.36 -0.01
C ASN A 46 6.33 8.21 -0.82
N ILE A 47 6.41 8.31 -2.15
CA ILE A 47 6.95 7.26 -3.05
C ILE A 47 8.34 6.83 -2.58
N GLY A 48 9.18 7.80 -2.20
CA GLY A 48 10.50 7.54 -1.64
C GLY A 48 10.47 6.72 -0.35
N ALA A 49 9.49 6.94 0.52
CA ALA A 49 9.34 6.18 1.76
C ALA A 49 8.91 4.73 1.51
N TYR A 50 8.10 4.49 0.48
CA TYR A 50 7.72 3.14 0.06
C TYR A 50 8.90 2.38 -0.55
N VAL A 51 9.65 3.00 -1.47
CA VAL A 51 10.84 2.40 -2.09
C VAL A 51 11.93 2.14 -1.04
N SER A 52 12.12 3.06 -0.09
CA SER A 52 13.05 2.85 1.02
C SER A 52 12.64 1.66 1.90
N ALA A 53 11.34 1.53 2.20
CA ALA A 53 10.84 0.41 2.98
C ALA A 53 11.00 -0.93 2.24
N MET A 54 10.77 -0.94 0.93
CA MET A 54 10.96 -2.08 0.05
C MET A 54 12.43 -2.52 0.01
N LEU A 55 13.37 -1.59 -0.15
CA LEU A 55 14.79 -1.93 -0.15
C LEU A 55 15.26 -2.44 1.23
N LEU A 56 14.82 -1.82 2.33
CA LEU A 56 15.14 -2.32 3.67
C LEU A 56 14.54 -3.70 3.93
N SER A 57 13.27 -3.93 3.56
CA SER A 57 12.65 -5.24 3.78
C SER A 57 13.36 -6.32 2.96
N THR A 58 13.70 -6.04 1.71
CA THR A 58 14.49 -6.95 0.86
C THR A 58 15.86 -7.25 1.48
N PHE A 59 16.56 -6.23 2.01
CA PHE A 59 17.86 -6.42 2.66
C PHE A 59 17.74 -7.23 3.96
N ILE A 60 16.75 -6.93 4.81
CA ILE A 60 16.51 -7.66 6.06
C ILE A 60 16.18 -9.12 5.79
N VAL A 61 15.33 -9.41 4.79
CA VAL A 61 14.98 -10.78 4.42
C VAL A 61 16.22 -11.53 3.91
N PHE A 62 17.03 -10.88 3.07
CA PHE A 62 18.28 -11.46 2.59
C PHE A 62 19.22 -11.83 3.74
N VAL A 63 19.48 -10.89 4.67
CA VAL A 63 20.34 -11.12 5.85
C VAL A 63 19.75 -12.19 6.76
N SER A 64 18.44 -12.21 6.96
CA SER A 64 17.78 -13.20 7.83
C SER A 64 17.86 -14.60 7.24
N VAL A 65 17.54 -14.77 5.94
CA VAL A 65 17.58 -16.08 5.27
C VAL A 65 19.02 -16.58 5.19
N PHE A 66 19.96 -15.71 4.81
CA PHE A 66 21.39 -16.06 4.79
C PHE A 66 21.89 -16.44 6.20
N GLY A 67 21.54 -15.66 7.22
CA GLY A 67 21.92 -15.91 8.61
C GLY A 67 21.38 -17.23 9.16
N VAL A 68 20.11 -17.54 8.89
CA VAL A 68 19.51 -18.83 9.29
C VAL A 68 20.22 -19.99 8.59
N LEU A 69 20.41 -19.92 7.28
CA LEU A 69 21.06 -21.00 6.52
C LEU A 69 22.51 -21.22 6.94
N VAL A 70 23.26 -20.16 7.24
CA VAL A 70 24.64 -20.26 7.76
C VAL A 70 24.67 -20.76 9.21
N PHE A 71 23.70 -20.39 10.04
CA PHE A 71 23.64 -20.83 11.43
C PHE A 71 23.32 -22.33 11.56
N PHE A 72 22.46 -22.86 10.69
CA PHE A 72 22.11 -24.29 10.66
C PHE A 72 23.14 -25.15 9.91
N TYR A 73 24.07 -24.53 9.20
CA TYR A 73 25.15 -25.23 8.48
C TYR A 73 25.92 -26.26 9.33
N PRO A 74 26.48 -25.94 10.51
CA PRO A 74 27.26 -26.90 11.31
C PRO A 74 26.46 -28.09 11.83
N ILE A 75 25.14 -27.96 11.95
CA ILE A 75 24.24 -29.06 12.36
C ILE A 75 24.07 -30.06 11.20
N LEU A 76 24.07 -29.57 9.95
CA LEU A 76 23.90 -30.37 8.74
C LEU A 76 25.23 -30.88 8.17
N SER A 77 26.34 -30.19 8.40
CA SER A 77 27.65 -30.45 7.77
C SER A 77 28.46 -31.61 8.41
N THR A 78 27.80 -32.56 9.06
CA THR A 78 28.48 -33.70 9.73
C THR A 78 29.11 -34.66 8.70
N PHE A 79 28.75 -34.56 7.42
CA PHE A 79 29.18 -35.47 6.35
C PHE A 79 30.00 -34.74 5.28
N SER A 80 31.33 -34.92 5.31
CA SER A 80 32.28 -34.71 4.20
C SER A 80 32.46 -33.32 3.55
N ILE A 81 33.71 -33.01 3.18
CA ILE A 81 34.16 -31.71 2.64
C ILE A 81 33.56 -31.40 1.25
N PHE A 82 33.23 -32.41 0.44
CA PHE A 82 32.59 -32.23 -0.88
C PHE A 82 31.12 -31.77 -0.77
N GLU A 83 30.43 -32.06 0.33
CA GLU A 83 29.06 -31.58 0.57
C GLU A 83 29.04 -30.10 0.97
N ASN A 84 30.15 -29.59 1.51
CA ASN A 84 30.27 -28.20 1.97
C ASN A 84 30.22 -27.17 0.84
N VAL A 85 30.86 -27.44 -0.30
CA VAL A 85 30.84 -26.55 -1.46
C VAL A 85 29.43 -26.52 -2.07
N SER A 86 28.78 -27.68 -2.17
CA SER A 86 27.39 -27.79 -2.64
C SER A 86 26.41 -27.02 -1.75
N TYR A 87 26.58 -27.13 -0.43
CA TYR A 87 25.76 -26.39 0.53
C TYR A 87 25.96 -24.88 0.41
N PHE A 88 27.19 -24.40 0.27
CA PHE A 88 27.46 -22.97 0.10
C PHE A 88 26.85 -22.40 -1.19
N MET A 89 26.90 -23.16 -2.28
CA MET A 89 26.22 -22.76 -3.52
C MET A 89 24.69 -22.75 -3.37
N PHE A 90 24.14 -23.75 -2.67
CA PHE A 90 22.71 -23.82 -2.39
C PHE A 90 22.22 -22.64 -1.53
N THR A 91 22.95 -22.29 -0.47
CA THR A 91 22.58 -21.15 0.40
C THR A 91 22.68 -19.82 -0.35
N ALA A 92 23.73 -19.61 -1.15
CA ALA A 92 23.86 -18.41 -1.96
C ALA A 92 22.70 -18.26 -2.97
N ILE A 93 22.33 -19.34 -3.67
CA ILE A 93 21.22 -19.35 -4.63
C ILE A 93 19.88 -19.13 -3.91
N ALA A 94 19.65 -19.82 -2.79
CA ALA A 94 18.41 -19.69 -2.01
C ALA A 94 18.22 -18.26 -1.47
N SER A 95 19.29 -17.64 -0.96
CA SER A 95 19.26 -16.25 -0.50
C SER A 95 18.98 -15.27 -1.64
N LEU A 96 19.61 -15.44 -2.81
CA LEU A 96 19.34 -14.62 -3.99
C LEU A 96 17.90 -14.78 -4.49
N LEU A 97 17.36 -16.00 -4.52
CA LEU A 97 15.97 -16.25 -4.90
C LEU A 97 15.01 -15.60 -3.90
N SER A 98 15.27 -15.69 -2.60
CA SER A 98 14.43 -15.06 -1.57
C SER A 98 14.39 -13.53 -1.71
N MET A 99 15.51 -12.92 -2.10
CA MET A 99 15.62 -11.49 -2.38
C MET A 99 14.75 -11.11 -3.59
N PHE A 100 14.84 -11.88 -4.66
CA PHE A 100 14.07 -11.65 -5.89
C PHE A 100 12.57 -11.81 -5.67
N VAL A 101 12.15 -12.86 -4.96
CA VAL A 101 10.74 -13.10 -4.62
C VAL A 101 10.19 -11.99 -3.75
N THR A 102 10.94 -11.56 -2.73
CA THR A 102 10.52 -10.45 -1.85
C THR A 102 10.38 -9.16 -2.63
N PHE A 103 11.36 -8.82 -3.47
CA PHE A 103 11.30 -7.64 -4.34
C PHE A 103 10.08 -7.69 -5.26
N PHE A 104 9.83 -8.82 -5.92
CA PHE A 104 8.67 -8.96 -6.81
C PHE A 104 7.34 -8.87 -6.05
N ALA A 105 7.26 -9.45 -4.86
CA ALA A 105 6.08 -9.38 -4.00
C ALA A 105 5.75 -7.93 -3.59
N PHE A 106 6.76 -7.16 -3.17
CA PHE A 106 6.58 -5.74 -2.84
C PHE A 106 6.21 -4.89 -4.06
N TRP A 107 6.71 -5.23 -5.26
CA TRP A 107 6.34 -4.53 -6.49
C TRP A 107 4.88 -4.77 -6.90
N LEU A 108 4.38 -6.00 -6.70
CA LEU A 108 3.02 -6.39 -7.05
C LEU A 108 1.98 -5.97 -5.98
N TYR A 109 2.40 -5.84 -4.72
CA TYR A 109 1.58 -5.44 -3.58
C TYR A 109 0.73 -4.15 -3.79
N PRO A 110 1.29 -3.01 -4.27
CA PRO A 110 0.50 -1.80 -4.47
C PRO A 110 -0.59 -2.00 -5.53
N SER A 111 -0.29 -2.74 -6.61
CA SER A 111 -1.27 -3.05 -7.67
C SER A 111 -2.44 -3.87 -7.11
N PHE A 112 -2.16 -4.93 -6.35
CA PHE A 112 -3.20 -5.71 -5.69
C PHE A 112 -4.07 -4.87 -4.75
N LYS A 113 -3.45 -4.00 -3.95
CA LYS A 113 -4.18 -3.16 -2.99
C LYS A 113 -5.06 -2.12 -3.69
N THR A 114 -4.59 -1.55 -4.82
CA THR A 114 -5.44 -0.67 -5.64
C THR A 114 -6.64 -1.42 -6.22
N SER A 115 -6.44 -2.63 -6.72
CA SER A 115 -7.51 -3.45 -7.28
C SER A 115 -8.52 -3.85 -6.22
N GLU A 116 -8.07 -4.20 -5.00
CA GLU A 116 -8.96 -4.52 -3.88
C GLU A 116 -9.81 -3.32 -3.48
N ARG A 117 -9.21 -2.12 -3.41
CA ARG A 117 -9.94 -0.89 -3.10
C ARG A 117 -10.94 -0.54 -4.20
N LYS A 118 -10.54 -0.63 -5.48
CA LYS A 118 -11.44 -0.43 -6.62
C LYS A 118 -12.65 -1.36 -6.55
N ARG A 119 -12.41 -2.65 -6.28
CA ARG A 119 -13.48 -3.64 -6.14
C ARG A 119 -14.46 -3.28 -5.03
N LYS A 120 -13.97 -2.89 -3.85
CA LYS A 120 -14.84 -2.47 -2.73
C LYS A 120 -15.68 -1.23 -3.05
N ILE A 121 -15.15 -0.30 -3.84
CA ILE A 121 -15.89 0.87 -4.32
C ILE A 121 -16.97 0.41 -5.30
N GLU A 122 -16.64 -0.38 -6.31
CA GLU A 122 -17.59 -0.87 -7.32
C GLU A 122 -18.71 -1.72 -6.70
N GLU A 123 -18.39 -2.55 -5.70
CA GLU A 123 -19.37 -3.36 -4.96
C GLU A 123 -20.31 -2.50 -4.10
N GLY A 124 -19.80 -1.40 -3.51
CA GLY A 124 -20.59 -0.50 -2.66
C GLY A 124 -21.38 0.57 -3.42
N LEU A 125 -21.03 0.84 -4.68
CA LEU A 125 -21.59 1.91 -5.48
C LEU A 125 -23.10 1.77 -5.72
N PRO A 126 -23.66 0.60 -6.08
CA PRO A 126 -25.09 0.46 -6.33
C PRO A 126 -25.94 0.78 -5.09
N ALA A 127 -25.52 0.30 -3.91
CA ALA A 127 -26.22 0.57 -2.65
C ALA A 127 -26.18 2.05 -2.27
N ALA A 128 -25.05 2.72 -2.52
CA ALA A 128 -24.93 4.15 -2.30
C ALA A 128 -25.87 4.94 -3.24
N VAL A 129 -25.91 4.58 -4.53
CA VAL A 129 -26.78 5.25 -5.51
C VAL A 129 -28.26 5.06 -5.19
N ASP A 130 -28.68 3.87 -4.74
CA ASP A 130 -30.05 3.61 -4.31
C ASP A 130 -30.47 4.52 -3.13
N THR A 131 -29.56 4.67 -2.15
CA THR A 131 -29.75 5.58 -1.03
C THR A 131 -29.82 7.04 -1.50
N MET A 132 -28.92 7.45 -2.39
CA MET A 132 -28.92 8.79 -2.96
C MET A 132 -30.20 9.10 -3.73
N ALA A 133 -30.70 8.16 -4.54
CA ALA A 133 -31.92 8.32 -5.32
C ALA A 133 -33.16 8.43 -4.41
N THR A 134 -33.23 7.61 -3.36
CA THR A 134 -34.30 7.65 -2.37
C THR A 134 -34.37 9.01 -1.68
N ILE A 135 -33.22 9.55 -1.27
CA ILE A 135 -33.14 10.84 -0.60
C ILE A 135 -33.38 12.00 -1.59
N ALA A 136 -32.83 11.92 -2.81
CA ALA A 136 -33.06 12.92 -3.85
C ALA A 136 -34.55 13.11 -4.17
N GLY A 137 -35.35 12.05 -4.09
CA GLY A 137 -36.81 12.12 -4.26
C GLY A 137 -37.53 13.02 -3.24
N THR A 138 -36.88 13.37 -2.13
CA THR A 138 -37.43 14.27 -1.11
C THR A 138 -37.16 15.76 -1.38
N GLY A 139 -36.40 16.08 -2.42
CA GLY A 139 -36.08 17.47 -2.81
C GLY A 139 -34.99 18.14 -1.97
N VAL A 140 -34.25 17.39 -1.14
CA VAL A 140 -33.14 17.94 -0.37
C VAL A 140 -31.92 18.29 -1.25
N PRO A 141 -31.09 19.27 -0.84
CA PRO A 141 -29.90 19.64 -1.59
C PRO A 141 -28.90 18.47 -1.73
N PRO A 142 -28.18 18.35 -2.86
CA PRO A 142 -27.23 17.27 -3.08
C PRO A 142 -26.12 17.16 -2.01
N ALA A 143 -25.69 18.27 -1.42
CA ALA A 143 -24.73 18.26 -0.31
C ALA A 143 -25.23 17.45 0.90
N VAL A 144 -26.54 17.52 1.20
CA VAL A 144 -27.18 16.77 2.29
C VAL A 144 -27.24 15.27 1.95
N ILE A 145 -27.41 14.95 0.66
CA ILE A 145 -27.38 13.57 0.18
C ILE A 145 -25.99 12.95 0.42
N PHE A 146 -24.91 13.67 0.10
CA PHE A 146 -23.54 13.21 0.40
C PHE A 146 -23.28 13.07 1.89
N TRP A 147 -23.81 13.98 2.74
CA TRP A 147 -23.75 13.87 4.20
C TRP A 147 -24.35 12.55 4.71
N SER A 148 -25.49 12.12 4.15
CA SER A 148 -26.10 10.84 4.53
C SER A 148 -25.19 9.64 4.26
N LEU A 149 -24.40 9.66 3.18
CA LEU A 149 -23.47 8.56 2.85
C LEU A 149 -22.30 8.44 3.84
N VAL A 150 -21.92 9.55 4.47
CA VAL A 150 -20.87 9.59 5.49
C VAL A 150 -21.39 9.13 6.84
N GLU A 151 -22.59 9.58 7.21
CA GLU A 151 -23.30 9.20 8.44
C GLU A 151 -23.45 7.67 8.52
N TYR A 152 -23.91 7.06 7.41
CA TYR A 152 -24.03 5.62 7.29
C TYR A 152 -22.69 5.00 6.85
N ARG A 153 -21.73 4.89 7.79
CA ARG A 153 -20.43 4.17 7.62
C ARG A 153 -20.54 2.72 7.11
N ARG A 154 -21.76 2.21 6.96
CA ARG A 154 -22.11 0.94 6.30
C ARG A 154 -21.60 0.84 4.86
N HIS A 155 -21.30 1.97 4.19
CA HIS A 155 -20.84 1.99 2.79
C HIS A 155 -19.32 1.92 2.63
N GLY A 156 -18.56 1.72 3.72
CA GLY A 156 -17.13 1.38 3.67
C GLY A 156 -16.28 2.43 2.95
N GLU A 157 -15.68 2.04 1.81
CA GLU A 157 -14.83 2.93 1.01
C GLU A 157 -15.61 4.07 0.32
N ILE A 158 -16.91 3.89 0.06
CA ILE A 158 -17.76 4.94 -0.52
C ILE A 158 -17.97 6.08 0.49
N SER A 159 -18.22 5.76 1.76
CA SER A 159 -18.34 6.77 2.82
C SER A 159 -17.07 7.62 2.93
N ARG A 160 -15.89 7.00 2.78
CA ARG A 160 -14.60 7.72 2.80
C ARG A 160 -14.43 8.65 1.61
N GLU A 161 -14.93 8.28 0.44
CA GLU A 161 -14.86 9.13 -0.75
C GLU A 161 -15.89 10.27 -0.69
N ALA A 162 -17.09 10.00 -0.17
CA ALA A 162 -18.09 11.03 0.13
C ALA A 162 -17.57 12.04 1.20
N GLU A 163 -16.87 11.56 2.23
CA GLU A 163 -16.26 12.41 3.26
C GLU A 163 -15.20 13.35 2.67
N LYS A 164 -14.41 12.91 1.67
CA LYS A 164 -13.48 13.80 0.97
C LYS A 164 -14.19 14.92 0.21
N ILE A 165 -15.29 14.59 -0.48
CA ILE A 165 -16.09 15.56 -1.22
C ILE A 165 -16.71 16.59 -0.27
N LEU A 166 -17.22 16.15 0.89
CA LEU A 166 -17.76 17.06 1.92
C LEU A 166 -16.69 17.93 2.56
N ASN A 167 -15.53 17.36 2.88
CA ASN A 167 -14.40 18.15 3.35
C ASN A 167 -13.97 19.19 2.32
N ASP A 168 -14.08 18.88 1.02
CA ASP A 168 -13.79 19.83 -0.05
C ASP A 168 -14.77 21.02 -0.09
N LEU A 169 -16.03 20.77 0.23
CA LEU A 169 -17.06 21.80 0.36
C LEU A 169 -16.85 22.65 1.63
N GLU A 170 -16.64 22.01 2.78
CA GLU A 170 -16.61 22.68 4.10
C GLU A 170 -15.28 23.37 4.41
N LEU A 171 -14.16 22.71 4.09
CA LEU A 171 -12.83 23.23 4.45
C LEU A 171 -12.26 24.17 3.38
N PHE A 172 -12.57 23.91 2.11
CA PHE A 172 -12.04 24.69 0.99
C PHE A 172 -13.09 25.60 0.33
N GLY A 173 -14.35 25.56 0.77
CA GLY A 173 -15.42 26.40 0.25
C GLY A 173 -15.71 26.16 -1.24
N LEU A 174 -15.39 24.98 -1.75
CA LEU A 174 -15.61 24.64 -3.15
C LEU A 174 -17.10 24.47 -3.44
N ASP A 175 -17.52 24.81 -4.66
CA ASP A 175 -18.83 24.39 -5.15
C ASP A 175 -18.85 22.86 -5.33
N LEU A 176 -20.02 22.24 -5.21
CA LEU A 176 -20.17 20.79 -5.30
C LEU A 176 -19.67 20.25 -6.64
N VAL A 177 -19.92 20.96 -7.73
CA VAL A 177 -19.44 20.57 -9.05
C VAL A 177 -17.90 20.58 -9.11
N ALA A 178 -17.28 21.59 -8.50
CA ALA A 178 -15.83 21.69 -8.42
C ALA A 178 -15.23 20.60 -7.51
N ALA A 179 -15.87 20.29 -6.39
CA ALA A 179 -15.46 19.20 -5.50
C ALA A 179 -15.55 17.83 -6.19
N LEU A 180 -16.62 17.59 -6.96
CA LEU A 180 -16.77 16.36 -7.75
C LEU A 180 -15.72 16.24 -8.86
N GLN A 181 -15.43 17.33 -9.57
CA GLN A 181 -14.37 17.35 -10.58
C GLN A 181 -12.98 17.09 -9.98
N ARG A 182 -12.75 17.50 -8.74
CA ARG A 182 -11.50 17.24 -8.02
C ARG A 182 -11.38 15.81 -7.50
N ALA A 183 -12.51 15.16 -7.20
CA ALA A 183 -12.57 13.79 -6.70
C ALA A 183 -12.46 12.73 -7.81
N ALA A 184 -12.73 13.09 -9.06
CA ALA A 184 -12.61 12.23 -10.24
C ALA A 184 -11.15 11.96 -10.65
#